data_AF-A0A9D1K6E4-F1
#
_entry.id   AF-A0A9D1K6E4-F1
#
_cell.length_a   1.000
_cell.length_b   1.000
_cell.length_c   1.000
_cell.angle_alpha   90.00
_cell.angle_beta   90.00
_cell.angle_gamma   90.00
#
_symmetry.space_group_name_H-M   'P 1'
#
loop_
_entity.id
_entity.type
_entity.pdbx_description
1 polymer ?
#
loop_
_entity_poly.entity_id
_entity_poly.type
_entity_poly.pdbx_seq_one_letter_code
_entity_poly.pdbx_strand_id
1 'polypeptide(L)'
;MLTIALMCLGIAIGKWLFPQKWQKANARLQTLLTILLIFAMGVSIGRNDGLLQNLATLGLDSVLFCLFSMGASILAVYCATRKILPKKK
;
A
#
# COMPACT_ATOMS: atom_id res chain seq x y z
N MET A 1 -17.05 1.43 8.77
CA MET A 1 -17.12 2.42 9.87
C MET A 1 -16.12 2.11 11.00
N LEU A 2 -16.03 0.88 11.50
CA LEU A 2 -15.03 0.48 12.52
C LEU A 2 -13.57 0.76 12.13
N THR A 3 -13.20 0.57 10.86
CA THR A 3 -11.83 0.77 10.37
C THR A 3 -11.36 2.21 10.45
N ILE A 4 -12.22 3.18 10.11
CA ILE A 4 -11.89 4.61 10.19
C ILE A 4 -11.71 5.02 11.66
N ALA A 5 -12.57 4.53 12.55
CA ALA A 5 -12.45 4.77 13.99
C ALA A 5 -11.12 4.22 14.55
N LEU A 6 -10.72 3.01 14.16
CA LEU A 6 -9.44 2.41 14.52
C LEU A 6 -8.23 3.23 14.02
N MET A 7 -8.29 3.79 12.80
CA MET A 7 -7.23 4.67 12.31
C MET A 7 -7.14 5.96 13.11
N CYS A 8 -8.27 6.60 13.43
CA CYS A 8 -8.30 7.80 14.28
C CYS A 8 -7.74 7.53 15.68
N LEU A 9 -8.12 6.41 16.30
CA LEU A 9 -7.60 5.96 17.60
C LEU A 9 -6.08 5.70 17.53
N GLY A 10 -5.60 5.03 16.48
CA GLY A 10 -4.18 4.78 16.26
C GLY A 10 -3.35 6.07 16.18
N ILE A 11 -3.86 7.10 15.50
CA ILE A 11 -3.20 8.41 15.40
C ILE A 11 -3.18 9.13 16.76
N ALA A 12 -4.30 9.10 17.50
CA ALA A 12 -4.39 9.73 18.82
C ALA A 12 -3.44 9.09 19.84
N ILE A 13 -3.40 7.76 19.89
CA ILE A 13 -2.51 7.00 20.77
C ILE A 13 -1.05 7.18 20.35
N GLY A 14 -0.77 7.18 19.04
CA GLY A 14 0.56 7.43 18.49
C GLY A 14 1.11 8.82 18.86
N LYS A 15 0.26 9.85 18.90
CA LYS A 15 0.68 11.20 19.31
C LYS A 15 0.96 11.31 20.81
N TRP A 16 0.22 10.57 21.65
CA TRP A 16 0.29 10.73 23.11
C TRP A 16 1.33 9.82 23.78
N LEU A 17 1.64 8.66 23.18
CA LEU A 17 2.39 7.59 23.85
C LEU A 17 3.77 7.29 23.25
N PHE A 18 4.17 7.86 22.11
CA PHE A 18 5.40 7.47 21.38
C PHE A 18 6.56 8.48 21.51
N PRO A 19 7.45 8.35 22.51
CA PRO A 19 8.75 9.01 22.49
C PRO A 19 9.67 8.36 21.44
N GLN A 20 10.53 9.17 20.81
CA GLN A 20 11.39 8.85 19.65
C GLN A 20 12.25 7.56 19.81
N LYS A 21 12.50 7.11 21.06
CA LYS A 21 13.25 5.88 21.36
C LYS A 21 12.51 4.60 20.94
N TRP A 22 11.19 4.56 21.04
CA TRP A 22 10.37 3.39 20.68
C TRP A 22 9.97 3.36 19.21
N GLN A 23 10.11 4.49 18.51
CA GLN A 23 9.78 4.62 17.09
C GLN A 23 10.62 3.69 16.21
N LYS A 24 11.90 3.47 16.52
CA LYS A 24 12.76 2.53 15.79
C LYS A 24 12.34 1.07 15.98
N ALA A 25 11.93 0.70 17.20
CA ALA A 25 11.45 -0.64 17.49
C ALA A 25 10.10 -0.90 16.79
N ASN A 26 9.19 0.07 16.86
CA ASN A 26 7.89 -0.02 16.18
C ASN A 26 8.04 -0.04 14.66
N ALA A 27 8.98 0.73 14.09
CA ALA A 27 9.28 0.67 12.66
C ALA A 27 9.77 -0.72 12.24
N ARG A 28 10.68 -1.36 13.01
CA ARG A 28 11.14 -2.72 12.73
C ARG A 28 10.02 -3.74 12.85
N LEU A 29 9.20 -3.64 13.90
CA LEU A 29 8.06 -4.52 14.13
C LEU A 29 7.02 -4.36 13.01
N GLN A 30 6.71 -3.12 12.62
CA GLN A 30 5.80 -2.81 11.52
C GLN A 30 6.29 -3.39 10.20
N THR A 31 7.59 -3.27 9.89
CA THR A 31 8.17 -3.89 8.69
C THR A 31 8.03 -5.41 8.74
N LEU A 32 8.33 -6.04 9.89
CA LEU A 32 8.22 -7.48 10.05
C LEU A 32 6.77 -7.98 9.90
N LEU A 33 5.81 -7.28 10.51
CA LEU A 33 4.37 -7.55 10.33
C LEU A 33 3.93 -7.33 8.89
N THR A 34 4.42 -6.29 8.22
CA THR A 34 4.11 -6.01 6.82
C THR A 34 4.60 -7.14 5.92
N ILE A 35 5.83 -7.63 6.15
CA ILE A 35 6.38 -8.78 5.42
C ILE A 35 5.50 -10.01 5.65
N LEU A 36 5.13 -10.29 6.90
CA LEU A 36 4.28 -11.43 7.26
C LEU A 36 2.88 -11.30 6.61
N LEU A 37 2.32 -10.10 6.56
CA LEU A 37 1.03 -9.83 5.95
C LEU A 37 1.07 -9.99 4.42
N ILE A 38 2.11 -9.47 3.76
CA ILE A 38 2.34 -9.66 2.32
C ILE A 38 2.49 -11.16 2.03
N PHE A 39 3.23 -11.89 2.86
CA PHE A 39 3.37 -13.34 2.73
C PHE A 39 2.03 -14.05 2.84
N ALA A 40 1.22 -13.73 3.85
CA ALA A 40 -0.11 -14.30 4.02
C ALA A 40 -1.04 -13.99 2.83
N MET A 41 -0.98 -12.77 2.30
CA MET A 41 -1.71 -12.38 1.10
C MET A 41 -1.27 -13.19 -0.13
N GLY A 42 0.04 -13.42 -0.29
CA GLY A 42 0.59 -14.26 -1.36
C GLY A 42 0.14 -15.72 -1.26
N VAL A 43 0.14 -16.31 -0.05
CA VAL A 43 -0.37 -17.68 0.18
C VAL A 43 -1.86 -17.78 -0.12
N SER A 44 -2.65 -16.76 0.24
CA SER A 44 -4.08 -16.71 -0.08
C SER A 44 -4.35 -16.73 -1.58
N ILE A 45 -3.56 -15.99 -2.37
CA ILE A 45 -3.64 -15.99 -3.84
C ILE A 45 -3.22 -17.37 -4.40
N GLY A 46 -2.15 -17.97 -3.88
CA GLY A 46 -1.65 -19.27 -4.34
C GLY A 46 -2.57 -20.45 -4.03
N ARG A 47 -3.45 -20.35 -3.02
CA ARG A 47 -4.48 -21.35 -2.70
C ARG A 47 -5.76 -21.21 -3.52
N ASN A 48 -5.87 -20.16 -4.33
CA ASN A 48 -7.05 -19.91 -5.13
C ASN A 48 -6.87 -20.50 -6.54
N ASP A 49 -7.24 -21.77 -6.70
CA ASP A 49 -7.09 -22.51 -7.97
C ASP A 49 -7.80 -21.83 -9.14
N GLY A 50 -8.90 -21.13 -8.88
CA GLY A 50 -9.62 -20.34 -9.89
C GLY A 50 -8.80 -19.16 -10.44
N LEU A 51 -7.90 -18.60 -9.64
CA LEU A 51 -6.94 -17.60 -10.14
C LEU A 51 -5.79 -18.30 -10.86
N LEU A 52 -5.20 -19.37 -10.32
CA LEU A 52 -4.07 -20.07 -10.95
C LEU A 52 -4.42 -20.68 -12.33
N GLN A 53 -5.62 -21.22 -12.49
CA GLN A 53 -6.07 -21.83 -13.74
C GLN A 53 -6.42 -20.77 -14.79
N ASN A 54 -6.93 -19.62 -14.37
CA ASN A 54 -7.20 -18.47 -15.24
C ASN A 54 -6.05 -17.46 -15.28
N LEU A 55 -4.90 -17.75 -14.66
CA LEU A 55 -3.80 -16.79 -14.50
C LEU A 55 -3.16 -16.46 -15.85
N ALA A 56 -3.17 -17.40 -16.80
CA ALA A 56 -2.64 -17.18 -18.15
C ALA A 56 -3.54 -16.25 -18.98
N THR A 57 -4.87 -16.41 -18.87
CA THR A 57 -5.86 -15.60 -19.61
C THR A 57 -6.12 -14.26 -18.91
N LEU A 58 -6.39 -14.26 -17.60
CA LEU A 58 -6.59 -13.04 -16.79
C LEU A 58 -5.30 -12.28 -16.54
N GLY A 59 -4.13 -12.93 -16.53
CA GLY A 59 -2.86 -12.29 -16.24
C GLY A 59 -2.48 -11.24 -17.27
N LEU A 60 -2.78 -11.48 -18.55
CA LEU A 60 -2.44 -10.55 -19.62
C LEU A 60 -3.30 -9.27 -19.55
N ASP A 61 -4.60 -9.41 -19.34
CA ASP A 61 -5.52 -8.29 -19.13
C ASP A 61 -5.22 -7.54 -17.82
N SER A 62 -4.91 -8.27 -16.76
CA SER A 62 -4.56 -7.69 -15.45
C SER A 62 -3.24 -6.93 -15.50
N VAL A 63 -2.25 -7.43 -16.24
CA VAL A 63 -0.97 -6.74 -16.44
C VAL A 63 -1.17 -5.46 -17.25
N LEU A 64 -1.95 -5.50 -18.32
CA LEU A 64 -2.29 -4.30 -19.10
C LEU A 64 -3.00 -3.26 -18.24
N PHE A 65 -4.00 -3.67 -17.44
CA PHE A 65 -4.71 -2.76 -16.54
C PHE A 65 -3.80 -2.22 -15.44
N CYS A 66 -2.93 -3.05 -14.87
CA CYS A 66 -1.94 -2.64 -13.87
C CYS A 66 -0.95 -1.62 -14.43
N LEU A 67 -0.36 -1.87 -15.61
CA LEU A 67 0.57 -0.93 -16.24
C LEU A 67 -0.12 0.38 -16.61
N PHE A 68 -1.32 0.30 -17.19
CA PHE A 68 -2.07 1.48 -17.57
C PHE A 68 -2.46 2.31 -16.34
N SER A 69 -2.99 1.68 -15.29
CA SER A 69 -3.38 2.34 -14.05
C SER A 69 -2.19 2.93 -13.29
N MET A 70 -1.07 2.19 -13.19
CA MET A 70 0.17 2.72 -12.59
C MET A 70 0.72 3.89 -13.40
N GLY A 71 0.80 3.76 -14.73
CA GLY A 71 1.28 4.81 -15.62
C GLY A 71 0.41 6.07 -15.53
N ALA A 72 -0.92 5.91 -15.58
CA ALA A 72 -1.87 7.00 -15.44
C ALA A 72 -1.78 7.69 -14.07
N SER A 73 -1.62 6.92 -12.98
CA SER A 73 -1.44 7.47 -11.63
C SER A 73 -0.17 8.31 -11.52
N ILE A 74 0.96 7.80 -12.04
CA ILE A 74 2.23 8.54 -12.05
C ILE A 74 2.13 9.80 -12.90
N LEU A 75 1.54 9.72 -14.10
CA LEU A 75 1.29 10.88 -14.98
C LEU A 75 0.40 11.92 -14.32
N ALA A 76 -0.67 11.50 -13.65
CA ALA A 76 -1.59 12.38 -12.95
C ALA A 76 -0.88 13.12 -11.81
N VAL A 77 -0.08 12.41 -11.00
CA VAL A 77 0.70 13.02 -9.91
C VAL A 77 1.79 13.94 -10.47
N TYR A 78 2.45 13.58 -11.57
CA TYR A 78 3.45 14.44 -12.21
C TYR A 78 2.82 15.74 -12.73
N CYS A 79 1.71 15.65 -13.44
CA CYS A 79 0.96 16.82 -13.92
C CYS A 79 0.45 17.69 -12.76
N ALA A 80 -0.09 17.08 -11.71
CA ALA A 80 -0.55 17.78 -10.51
C ALA A 80 0.62 18.49 -9.80
N THR A 81 1.74 17.79 -9.60
CA THR A 81 2.95 18.37 -9.00
C THR A 81 3.44 19.56 -9.83
N ARG A 82 3.47 19.45 -11.16
CA ARG A 82 3.94 20.54 -12.04
C ARG A 82 3.00 21.75 -12.08
N LYS A 83 1.69 21.55 -11.88
CA LYS A 83 0.69 22.63 -11.84
C LYS A 83 0.53 23.27 -10.46
N ILE A 84 0.74 22.50 -9.39
CA ILE A 84 0.42 22.92 -8.01
C ILE A 84 1.68 23.36 -7.24
N LEU A 85 2.86 22.79 -7.50
CA LEU A 85 4.11 23.30 -6.90
C LEU A 85 4.67 24.45 -7.75
N PRO A 86 4.67 25.70 -7.24
CA PRO A 86 5.43 26.77 -7.88
C PRO A 86 6.91 26.37 -7.89
N LYS A 87 7.55 26.47 -9.06
CA LYS A 87 9.01 26.32 -9.20
C LYS A 87 9.68 27.22 -8.16
N LYS A 88 10.24 26.62 -7.10
CA LYS A 88 11.17 27.31 -6.22
C LYS A 88 12.45 27.52 -7.05
N LYS A 89 12.60 28.73 -7.61
CA LYS A 89 13.89 29.22 -8.12
C LYS A 89 14.83 29.42 -6.94
#